data_AF-A0A3M2BF46-F1
#
_entry.id   AF-A0A3M2BF46-F1
#
_cell.length_a   1.000
_cell.length_b   1.000
_cell.length_c   1.000
_cell.angle_alpha   90.00
_cell.angle_beta   90.00
_cell.angle_gamma   90.00
#
_symmetry.space_group_name_H-M   'P 1'
#
loop_
_entity.id
_entity.type
_entity.pdbx_description
1 polymer ?
#
loop_
_entity_poly.entity_id
_entity_poly.type
_entity_poly.pdbx_seq_one_letter_code
_entity_poly.pdbx_strand_id
1 'polypeptide(L)' 'MHDLIYEVIRNEDTLLMVLAAGTIVLCSLFGSITRIVTGLARERTRREIAAYIAEGSMTPEQGERVLNARHRNA' A
#
# COMPACT_ATOMS: atom_id res chain seq x y z
N MET A 1 5.48 -26.98 -24.04
CA MET A 1 5.79 -25.87 -23.10
C MET A 1 6.82 -24.92 -23.70
N HIS A 2 8.00 -25.40 -24.08
CA HIS A 2 8.99 -24.56 -24.77
C HIS A 2 8.46 -23.96 -26.08
N ASP A 3 7.79 -24.75 -26.92
CA ASP A 3 7.29 -24.27 -28.22
C ASP A 3 6.24 -23.16 -28.09
N LEU A 4 5.39 -23.24 -27.06
CA LEU A 4 4.37 -22.24 -26.77
C LEU A 4 4.98 -20.93 -26.28
N ILE A 5 6.06 -21.00 -25.49
CA ILE A 5 6.83 -19.80 -25.07
C ILE A 5 7.48 -19.14 -26.30
N TYR A 6 8.05 -19.93 -27.21
CA TYR A 6 8.62 -19.40 -28.44
C TYR A 6 7.58 -18.76 -29.36
N GLU A 7 6.38 -19.33 -29.43
CA GLU A 7 5.28 -18.78 -30.23
C GLU A 7 4.76 -17.45 -29.66
N VAL A 8 4.63 -17.36 -28.33
CA VAL A 8 4.25 -16.11 -27.64
C VAL A 8 5.33 -15.03 -27.80
N ILE A 9 6.61 -15.38 -27.75
CA ILE A 9 7.71 -14.41 -27.93
C ILE A 9 7.82 -13.94 -29.38
N ARG A 10 7.52 -14.81 -30.34
CA ARG A 10 7.58 -14.48 -31.77
C ARG A 10 6.45 -13.56 -32.21
N ASN A 11 5.30 -13.62 -31.56
CA ASN A 11 4.14 -12.81 -31.89
C ASN A 11 4.15 -11.50 -31.07
N GLU A 12 4.57 -10.40 -31.70
CA GLU A 12 4.71 -9.09 -31.05
C GLU A 12 3.41 -8.59 -30.39
N ASP A 13 2.27 -8.74 -31.06
CA ASP A 13 0.97 -8.32 -30.52
C ASP A 13 0.58 -9.11 -29.26
N THR A 14 0.81 -10.43 -29.30
CA THR A 14 0.52 -11.32 -28.18
C THR A 14 1.46 -11.04 -26.99
N LEU A 15 2.75 -10.82 -27.27
CA LEU A 15 3.75 -10.43 -26.28
C LEU A 15 3.34 -9.13 -25.57
N LEU A 16 2.99 -8.09 -26.34
CA LEU A 16 2.56 -6.80 -25.79
C LEU A 16 1.31 -6.94 -24.92
N MET A 17 0.32 -7.74 -25.34
CA MET A 17 -0.89 -7.98 -24.56
C MET A 17 -0.59 -8.69 -23.23
N VAL A 18 0.28 -9.71 -23.24
CA VAL A 18 0.68 -10.44 -22.01
C VAL A 18 1.45 -9.53 -21.06
N LEU A 19 2.37 -8.71 -21.57
CA LEU A 19 3.14 -7.76 -20.76
C LEU A 19 2.24 -6.67 -20.16
N ALA A 20 1.30 -6.13 -20.94
CA ALA A 20 0.34 -5.14 -20.46
C ALA A 20 -0.56 -5.72 -19.35
N ALA A 21 -1.12 -6.91 -19.57
CA ALA A 21 -1.94 -7.60 -18.59
C ALA A 21 -1.15 -7.90 -17.31
N GLY A 22 0.08 -8.42 -17.44
CA GLY A 22 0.97 -8.67 -16.30
C GLY A 22 1.28 -7.42 -15.50
N THR A 23 1.55 -6.30 -16.19
CA THR A 23 1.85 -5.02 -15.54
C THR A 23 0.65 -4.48 -14.76
N ILE A 24 -0.56 -4.55 -15.32
CA ILE A 24 -1.80 -4.11 -14.65
C ILE A 24 -2.04 -4.91 -13.38
N VAL A 25 -1.87 -6.23 -13.44
CA VAL A 25 -2.02 -7.11 -12.28
C VAL A 25 -0.99 -6.75 -11.20
N LEU A 26 0.28 -6.59 -11.57
CA LEU A 26 1.34 -6.21 -10.64
C LEU A 26 1.04 -4.85 -9.97
N CYS A 27 0.72 -3.82 -10.74
CA CYS A 27 0.37 -2.51 -10.20
C CYS A 27 -0.82 -2.57 -9.23
N SER A 28 -1.84 -3.35 -9.56
CA SER A 28 -3.02 -3.53 -8.71
C SER A 28 -2.70 -4.24 -7.39
N LEU A 29 -1.80 -5.23 -7.42
CA LEU A 29 -1.32 -5.92 -6.22
C LEU A 29 -0.54 -4.96 -5.31
N PHE A 30 0.42 -4.20 -5.85
CA PHE A 30 1.19 -3.23 -5.07
C PHE A 30 0.30 -2.14 -4.47
N GLY A 31 -0.68 -1.63 -5.23
CA GLY A 31 -1.64 -0.66 -4.73
C GLY A 31 -2.47 -1.21 -3.56
N SER A 32 -2.89 -2.48 -3.65
CA SER A 32 -3.68 -3.14 -2.61
C SER A 32 -2.88 -3.35 -1.33
N ILE A 33 -1.65 -3.87 -1.44
CA ILE A 33 -0.75 -4.07 -0.30
C ILE A 33 -0.45 -2.74 0.39
N THR A 34 -0.17 -1.70 -0.37
CA THR A 34 0.12 -0.36 0.17
C THR A 34 -1.04 0.16 1.01
N ARG A 35 -2.29 0.00 0.53
CA ARG A 35 -3.49 0.41 1.27
C ARG A 35 -3.67 -0.37 2.57
N ILE A 36 -3.39 -1.68 2.56
CA ILE A 36 -3.47 -2.52 3.76
C ILE A 36 -2.44 -2.07 4.80
N VAL A 37 -1.17 -1.94 4.40
CA VAL A 37 -0.08 -1.56 5.29
C VAL A 37 -0.30 -0.17 5.89
N THR A 38 -0.69 0.81 5.07
CA THR A 38 -0.99 2.16 5.55
C THR A 38 -2.19 2.21 6.48
N GLY A 39 -3.24 1.43 6.19
CA GLY A 39 -4.39 1.28 7.08
C GLY A 39 -4.01 0.72 8.45
N LEU A 40 -3.21 -0.35 8.47
CA LEU A 40 -2.74 -0.97 9.71
C LEU A 40 -1.83 -0.03 10.51
N ALA A 41 -0.91 0.67 9.85
CA ALA A 41 -0.02 1.63 10.49
C ALA A 41 -0.81 2.79 11.13
N ARG A 42 -1.86 3.28 10.46
CA ARG A 42 -2.75 4.33 11.02
C ARG A 42 -3.46 3.85 12.27
N GLU A 43 -3.99 2.63 12.25
CA GLU A 43 -4.69 2.04 13.39
C GLU A 43 -3.75 1.81 14.58
N ARG A 44 -2.54 1.29 14.32
CA ARG A 44 -1.50 1.11 15.34
C ARG A 44 -1.12 2.43 16.01
N THR A 45 -0.84 3.47 15.23
CA THR A 45 -0.51 4.78 15.80
C THR A 45 -1.67 5.38 16.61
N ARG A 46 -2.94 5.19 16.20
CA ARG A 46 -4.09 5.64 17.02
C ARG A 46 -4.12 4.96 18.38
N ARG A 47 -3.83 3.65 18.44
CA ARG A 47 -3.76 2.88 19.69
C ARG A 47 -2.58 3.31 20.56
N GLU A 48 -1.43 3.57 19.95
CA GLU A 48 -0.25 4.08 20.66
C GLU A 48 -0.51 5.46 21.27
N ILE A 49 -1.12 6.39 20.52
CA ILE A 49 -1.48 7.71 21.05
C ILE A 49 -2.44 7.57 22.24
N ALA A 50 -3.44 6.69 22.14
CA ALA A 50 -4.35 6.44 23.25
C ALA A 50 -3.63 5.86 24.49
N ALA A 51 -2.67 4.95 24.28
CA ALA A 51 -1.84 4.41 25.37
C ALA A 51 -0.97 5.51 26.01
N TYR A 52 -0.30 6.34 25.21
CA TYR A 52 0.52 7.45 25.73
C TYR A 52 -0.28 8.49 26.50
N ILE A 53 -1.53 8.74 26.10
CA ILE A 53 -2.45 9.60 26.86
C ILE A 53 -2.85 8.92 28.17
N ALA A 54 -3.17 7.62 28.15
CA ALA A 54 -3.54 6.87 29.36
C ALA A 54 -2.39 6.74 30.36
N GLU A 55 -1.16 6.61 29.86
CA GLU A 55 0.08 6.59 30.65
C GLU A 55 0.50 7.99 31.13
N GLY A 56 -0.09 9.06 30.57
CA GLY A 56 0.22 10.44 30.91
C GLY A 56 1.52 10.98 30.29
N SER A 57 2.14 10.23 29.38
CA SER A 57 3.36 10.64 28.66
C SER A 57 3.07 11.59 27.48
N MET A 58 1.79 11.76 27.12
CA MET A 58 1.30 12.69 26.10
C MET A 58 0.00 13.34 26.56
N THR A 59 -0.18 14.65 26.35
CA THR A 59 -1.47 15.29 26.63
C THR A 59 -2.47 15.05 25.49
N PRO A 60 -3.80 15.07 25.76
CA PRO A 60 -4.81 14.94 24.71
C PRO A 60 -4.65 15.94 23.56
N GLU A 61 -4.27 17.19 23.87
CA GLU A 61 -4.04 18.24 22.88
C GLU A 61 -2.81 17.96 22.00
N GLN A 62 -1.78 17.35 22.57
CA GLN A 62 -0.62 16.89 21.79
C GLN A 62 -1.03 15.73 20.87
N GLY A 63 -1.82 14.78 21.36
CA GLY A 63 -2.36 13.68 20.56
C GLY A 63 -3.21 14.16 19.37
N GLU A 64 -4.08 15.16 19.60
CA GLU A 64 -4.91 15.79 18.57
C GLU A 64 -4.05 16.42 17.46
N ARG A 65 -3.00 17.15 17.83
CA ARG A 65 -2.05 17.73 16.87
C ARG A 65 -1.31 16.67 16.05
N VAL A 66 -0.89 15.57 16.66
CA VAL A 66 -0.20 14.47 15.95
C VAL A 66 -1.14 13.79 14.95
N LEU A 67 -2.40 13.56 15.33
CA LEU A 67 -3.41 13.01 14.41
C LEU A 67 -3.68 13.95 13.23
N ASN A 68 -3.79 15.24 13.49
CA ASN A 68 -4.05 16.26 12.45
C ASN A 68 -2.84 16.50 11.53
N ALA A 69 -1.61 16.48 12.06
CA ALA A 69 -0.40 16.62 11.26
C ALA A 69 -0.25 15.47 10.24
N ARG A 70 -0.69 14.26 10.59
CA ARG A 70 -0.68 13.11 9.67
C ARG A 70 -1.71 13.22 8.55
N HIS A 71 -2.84 13.88 8.79
CA HIS A 71 -3.87 14.10 7.76
C HIS A 71 -3.44 15.10 6.68
N ARG A 72 -2.49 16.01 6.97
CA ARG A 72 -2.05 17.06 6.03
C ARG A 72 -1.01 16.57 5.01
N ASN A 73 -0.34 15.45 5.27
CA ASN A 73 0.78 14.91 4.48
C ASN A 73 0.46 13.58 3.78
N ALA A 74 -0.79 13.15 3.74
CA ALA A 74 -1.26 11.92 3.10
C ALA A 74 -2.30 12.21 2.02
#